data_AF-A0A5B6UZK2-F1
#
_entry.id   AF-A0A5B6UZK2-F1
#
_cell.length_a   1.000
_cell.length_b   1.000
_cell.length_c   1.000
_cell.angle_alpha   90.00
_cell.angle_beta   90.00
_cell.angle_gamma   90.00
#
_symmetry.space_group_name_H-M   'P 1'
#
loop_
_entity.id
_entity.type
_entity.pdbx_description
1 polymer ?
#
loop_
_entity_poly.entity_id
_entity_poly.type
_entity_poly.pdbx_seq_one_letter_code
_entity_poly.pdbx_strand_id
1 'polypeptide(L)'
;MVPDEILHRCRDLDWVPLLEIWGPVGYAPLLVLRQYRSRQFIPTTQGLAQCKFSYKGDNYKKKIREMSNAWNQTRRIKRFTIGLTTTLEYNGWWGKRVNGNIPRPMVPSELKIINQDFERRNSELGKRIEQLEEEKMQLGLDVDVQKLEANKIRKGKNKAEEDLGSLKTDYKKLRLLMRTVGLGKTSEQWRQEINEEKNKA
;
A
#
# COMPACT_ATOMS: atom_id res chain seq x y z
N MET A 1 -18.81 21.83 18.38
CA MET A 1 -18.18 22.69 19.42
C MET A 1 -16.72 22.90 19.03
N VAL A 2 -16.22 24.13 19.02
CA VAL A 2 -14.80 24.41 18.76
C VAL A 2 -14.04 24.21 20.08
N PRO A 3 -12.91 23.49 20.10
CA PRO A 3 -12.15 23.27 21.33
C PRO A 3 -11.67 24.60 21.94
N ASP A 4 -11.85 24.74 23.26
CA ASP A 4 -11.41 25.90 24.05
C ASP A 4 -9.90 25.94 24.29
N GLU A 5 -9.16 24.91 23.88
CA GLU A 5 -7.72 24.83 24.00
C GLU A 5 -7.07 24.68 22.64
N ILE A 6 -6.04 25.48 22.40
CA ILE A 6 -5.35 25.51 21.12
C ILE A 6 -3.89 25.12 21.36
N LEU A 7 -3.42 24.14 20.59
CA LEU A 7 -2.02 23.77 20.55
C LEU A 7 -1.22 24.94 19.97
N HIS A 8 -0.19 25.42 20.66
CA HIS A 8 0.61 26.55 20.19
C HIS A 8 2.12 26.30 20.21
N ARG A 9 2.61 25.33 21.01
CA ARG A 9 4.04 25.02 21.12
C ARG A 9 4.28 23.53 21.27
N CYS A 10 5.40 23.06 20.73
CA CYS A 10 5.88 21.69 20.84
C CYS A 10 7.27 21.72 21.48
N ARG A 11 7.44 21.24 22.72
CA ARG A 11 8.66 21.41 23.52
C ARG A 11 9.05 22.90 23.67
N ASP A 12 10.20 23.29 23.12
CA ASP A 12 10.75 24.66 23.12
C ASP A 12 10.60 25.32 21.73
N LEU A 13 9.97 24.63 20.77
CA LEU A 13 9.73 25.14 19.42
C LEU A 13 8.46 25.98 19.41
N ASP A 14 8.57 27.26 19.05
CA ASP A 14 7.44 28.21 18.89
C ASP A 14 6.48 27.89 17.72
N TRP A 15 6.62 26.70 17.14
CA TRP A 15 5.80 26.17 16.05
C TRP A 15 5.59 24.65 16.24
N VAL A 16 4.58 24.12 15.55
CA VAL A 16 4.17 22.71 15.61
C VAL A 16 4.61 22.00 14.33
N PRO A 17 5.45 20.94 14.42
CA PRO A 17 5.80 20.13 13.26
C PRO A 17 4.62 19.29 12.78
N LEU A 18 4.11 19.56 11.58
CA LEU A 18 3.13 18.69 10.91
C LEU A 18 3.85 17.75 9.95
N LEU A 19 3.58 16.45 10.05
CA LEU A 19 4.12 15.45 9.12
C LEU A 19 3.17 15.33 7.91
N GLU A 20 3.55 15.89 6.77
CA GLU A 20 2.81 15.69 5.52
C GLU A 20 3.41 14.52 4.71
N ILE A 21 2.72 14.11 3.65
CA ILE A 21 3.12 13.02 2.73
C ILE A 21 4.48 13.32 2.08
N TRP A 22 4.78 14.59 1.80
CA TRP A 22 6.00 15.02 1.09
C TRP A 22 7.15 15.44 2.01
N GLY A 23 6.89 15.54 3.31
CA GLY A 23 7.86 15.96 4.31
C GLY A 23 7.20 16.79 5.41
N PRO A 24 7.92 17.13 6.48
CA PRO A 24 7.32 17.92 7.54
C PRO A 24 7.30 19.41 7.24
N VAL A 25 6.27 20.10 7.74
CA VAL A 25 6.09 21.55 7.62
C VAL A 25 5.88 22.15 9.01
N GLY A 26 6.49 23.31 9.25
CA GLY A 26 6.32 24.06 10.48
C GLY A 26 5.01 24.82 10.40
N TYR A 27 4.04 24.42 11.21
CA TYR A 27 2.82 25.17 11.39
C TYR A 27 2.99 26.11 12.58
N ALA A 28 2.69 27.39 12.43
CA ALA A 28 2.68 28.32 13.56
C ALA A 28 1.21 28.58 13.94
N PRO A 29 0.64 27.85 14.92
CA PRO A 29 -0.80 27.94 15.23
C PRO A 29 -1.24 29.36 15.61
N LEU A 30 -0.31 30.12 16.22
CA LEU A 30 -0.51 31.52 16.58
C LEU A 30 -0.76 32.44 15.37
N LEU A 31 -0.28 32.11 14.17
CA LEU A 31 -0.62 32.86 12.94
C LEU A 31 -2.09 32.70 12.55
N VAL A 32 -2.67 31.54 12.83
CA VAL A 32 -4.04 31.17 12.43
C VAL A 32 -5.08 31.60 13.47
N LEU A 33 -4.65 31.85 14.72
CA LEU A 33 -5.50 32.43 15.77
C LEU A 33 -6.18 33.75 15.36
N ARG A 34 -5.59 34.50 14.41
CA ARG A 34 -6.18 35.71 13.83
C ARG A 34 -7.55 35.44 13.17
N GLN A 35 -7.76 34.26 12.57
CA GLN A 35 -9.02 33.87 11.92
C GLN A 35 -10.13 33.59 12.95
N TYR A 36 -9.75 33.19 14.17
CA TYR A 36 -10.66 32.89 15.27
C TYR A 36 -10.86 34.08 16.22
N ARG A 37 -10.66 35.32 15.72
CA ARG A 37 -10.83 36.58 16.47
C ARG A 37 -9.99 36.69 17.75
N SER A 38 -8.94 35.88 17.89
CA SER A 38 -8.00 35.99 19.01
C SER A 38 -7.01 37.13 18.73
N ARG A 39 -6.62 37.88 19.77
CA ARG A 39 -5.72 39.03 19.62
C ARG A 39 -4.34 38.63 19.12
N GLN A 40 -3.71 39.59 18.44
CA GLN A 40 -2.45 39.43 17.74
C GLN A 40 -1.33 39.00 18.68
N PHE A 41 -0.91 37.74 18.54
CA PHE A 41 0.44 37.34 18.90
C PHE A 41 1.33 37.67 17.71
N ILE A 42 2.49 38.30 17.93
CA ILE A 42 3.59 38.25 16.96
C ILE A 42 4.22 36.88 17.22
N PRO A 43 3.97 35.85 16.39
CA PRO A 43 4.63 34.59 16.62
C PRO A 43 6.11 34.77 16.33
N THR A 44 6.94 34.24 17.21
CA THR A 44 8.37 34.10 16.94
C THR A 44 8.50 33.16 15.75
N THR A 45 8.81 33.70 14.57
CA THR A 45 9.05 32.89 13.35
C THR A 45 10.45 32.28 13.33
N GLN A 46 11.21 32.44 14.41
CA GLN A 46 12.57 31.91 14.55
C GLN A 46 12.54 30.39 14.46
N GLY A 47 13.34 29.84 13.52
CA GLY A 47 13.43 28.40 13.30
C GLY A 47 12.30 27.79 12.46
N LEU A 48 11.28 28.54 12.01
CA LEU A 48 10.20 28.00 11.16
C LEU A 48 10.76 27.43 9.84
N ALA A 49 11.74 28.12 9.25
CA ALA A 49 12.43 27.67 8.04
C ALA A 49 13.17 26.33 8.24
N GLN A 50 13.56 26.00 9.48
CA GLN A 50 14.27 24.77 9.82
C GLN A 50 13.32 23.56 9.94
N CYS A 51 12.01 23.79 10.01
CA CYS A 51 11.03 22.70 10.10
C CYS A 51 10.83 21.96 8.77
N LYS A 52 11.15 22.59 7.63
CA LYS A 52 10.92 21.99 6.32
C LYS A 52 12.04 21.00 6.00
N PHE A 53 11.73 19.71 5.93
CA PHE A 53 12.65 18.70 5.42
C PHE A 53 11.93 17.62 4.60
N SER A 54 12.67 16.90 3.75
CA SER A 54 12.13 15.80 2.95
C SER A 54 12.49 14.44 3.55
N TYR A 55 11.63 13.44 3.37
CA TYR A 55 11.92 12.07 3.81
C TYR A 55 13.08 11.40 3.05
N LYS A 56 13.52 12.00 1.93
CA LYS A 56 14.61 11.48 1.10
C LYS A 56 16.00 11.99 1.52
N GLY A 57 16.08 12.97 2.43
CA GLY A 57 17.35 13.54 2.86
C GLY A 57 18.09 12.69 3.91
N ASP A 58 19.42 12.84 3.97
CA ASP A 58 20.22 12.24 5.02
C ASP A 58 19.74 12.70 6.41
N ASN A 59 19.79 11.79 7.40
CA ASN A 59 19.31 12.01 8.77
C ASN A 59 17.78 12.20 8.96
N TYR A 60 16.91 11.94 7.97
CA TYR A 60 15.46 12.09 8.15
C TYR A 60 14.90 11.28 9.34
N LYS A 61 15.38 10.04 9.55
CA LYS A 61 14.94 9.19 10.67
C LYS A 61 15.21 9.82 12.04
N LYS A 62 16.34 10.53 12.17
CA LYS A 62 16.70 11.26 13.39
C LYS A 62 15.73 12.44 13.61
N LYS A 63 15.46 13.22 12.55
CA LYS A 63 14.51 14.34 12.60
C LYS A 63 13.08 13.90 12.94
N ILE A 64 12.62 12.78 12.39
CA ILE A 64 11.31 12.21 12.71
C ILE A 64 11.22 11.80 14.18
N ARG A 65 12.28 11.19 14.73
CA ARG A 65 12.36 10.84 16.15
C ARG A 65 12.32 12.09 17.05
N GLU A 66 13.06 13.13 16.67
CA GLU A 66 13.07 14.42 17.39
C GLU A 66 11.69 15.08 17.39
N MET A 67 11.00 15.09 16.24
CA MET A 67 9.62 15.57 16.13
C MET A 67 8.66 14.75 16.98
N SER A 68 8.71 13.42 16.89
CA SER A 68 7.86 12.53 17.70
C SER A 68 8.08 12.75 19.20
N ASN A 69 9.33 12.99 19.62
CA ASN A 69 9.65 13.31 21.00
C ASN A 69 9.12 14.69 21.41
N ALA A 70 9.17 15.68 20.52
CA ALA A 70 8.58 16.99 20.78
C ALA A 70 7.06 16.89 20.96
N TRP A 71 6.39 16.05 20.17
CA TRP A 71 4.94 15.80 20.28
C TRP A 71 4.51 15.19 21.62
N ASN A 72 5.42 14.57 22.37
CA ASN A 72 5.14 14.11 23.74
C ASN A 72 5.12 15.28 24.75
N GLN A 73 5.60 16.48 24.36
CA GLN A 73 5.69 17.68 25.17
C GLN A 73 4.91 18.84 24.54
N THR A 74 3.63 18.61 24.23
CA THR A 74 2.77 19.67 23.70
C THR A 74 2.34 20.66 24.77
N ARG A 75 2.44 21.96 24.47
CA ARG A 75 1.82 23.00 25.30
C ARG A 75 0.58 23.56 24.61
N ARG A 76 -0.52 23.55 25.34
CA ARG A 76 -1.81 24.10 24.91
C ARG A 76 -2.05 25.40 25.65
N ILE A 77 -2.69 26.34 24.98
CA ILE A 77 -3.18 27.57 25.60
C ILE A 77 -4.69 27.51 25.61
N LYS A 78 -5.30 27.75 26.77
CA LYS A 78 -6.74 27.96 26.85
C LYS A 78 -7.05 29.26 26.12
N ARG A 79 -8.07 29.25 25.27
CA ARG A 79 -8.63 30.39 24.55
C ARG A 79 -9.27 31.34 25.57
N PHE A 80 -8.45 31.99 26.38
CA PHE A 80 -8.93 32.74 27.52
C PHE A 80 -9.43 34.11 27.08
N THR A 81 -10.66 34.39 27.47
CA THR A 81 -11.34 35.68 27.57
C THR A 81 -10.63 36.58 28.59
N ILE A 82 -9.35 36.88 28.40
CA ILE A 82 -8.60 37.79 29.30
C ILE A 82 -8.82 39.23 28.84
N GLY A 83 -9.67 39.91 29.60
CA GLY A 83 -9.38 41.19 30.23
C GLY A 83 -9.27 42.42 29.32
N LEU A 84 -10.09 43.42 29.64
CA LEU A 84 -10.13 44.80 29.16
C LEU A 84 -8.79 45.59 29.11
N THR A 85 -7.61 44.98 29.28
CA THR A 85 -6.30 45.64 29.21
C THR A 85 -5.69 45.61 27.81
N THR A 86 -6.52 45.92 26.80
CA THR A 86 -5.99 46.54 25.57
C THR A 86 -6.05 48.04 25.77
N THR A 87 -4.94 48.69 25.48
CA THR A 87 -4.95 50.00 24.83
C THR A 87 -6.08 50.07 23.81
N LEU A 88 -7.10 50.90 24.09
CA LEU A 88 -8.23 51.22 23.21
C LEU A 88 -7.78 51.53 21.76
N GLU A 89 -6.53 51.96 21.61
CA GLU A 89 -5.85 52.23 20.37
C GLU A 89 -5.82 51.04 19.39
N TYR A 90 -5.76 49.79 19.86
CA TYR A 90 -5.70 48.63 18.95
C TYR A 90 -6.97 48.48 18.11
N ASN A 91 -8.14 48.66 18.74
CA ASN A 91 -9.43 48.59 18.02
C ASN A 91 -9.57 49.78 17.06
N GLY A 92 -9.11 50.97 17.47
CA GLY A 92 -9.05 52.15 16.61
C GLY A 92 -8.10 51.97 15.42
N TRP A 93 -6.94 51.37 15.63
CA TRP A 93 -5.98 51.01 14.57
C TRP A 93 -6.54 49.95 13.62
N TRP A 94 -7.26 48.96 14.14
CA TRP A 94 -7.90 47.91 13.34
C TRP A 94 -9.03 48.46 12.45
N GLY A 95 -9.91 49.32 12.99
CA GLY A 95 -10.97 49.97 12.22
C GLY A 95 -10.46 50.95 11.16
N LYS A 96 -9.26 51.51 11.35
CA LYS A 96 -8.58 52.38 10.37
C LYS A 96 -7.91 51.62 9.22
N ARG A 97 -7.80 50.29 9.29
CA ARG A 97 -7.31 49.52 8.15
C ARG A 97 -8.40 49.46 7.08
N VAL A 98 -8.24 50.28 6.05
CA VAL A 98 -8.84 49.99 4.74
C VAL A 98 -8.33 48.62 4.32
N ASN A 99 -9.21 47.62 4.32
CA ASN A 99 -8.86 46.24 4.03
C ASN A 99 -8.62 46.10 2.51
N GLY A 100 -7.50 46.63 2.02
CA GLY A 100 -7.06 46.51 0.61
C GLY A 100 -6.69 45.09 0.20
N ASN A 101 -6.73 44.14 1.14
CA ASN A 101 -6.49 42.71 0.92
C ASN A 101 -7.77 41.90 1.03
N ILE A 102 -8.92 42.43 0.59
CA ILE A 102 -9.94 41.51 0.04
C ILE A 102 -9.21 40.79 -1.10
N PRO A 103 -9.00 39.46 -1.03
CA PRO A 103 -8.51 38.74 -2.20
C PRO A 103 -9.43 39.14 -3.32
N ARG A 104 -8.89 39.74 -4.39
CA ARG A 104 -9.65 40.06 -5.60
C ARG A 104 -10.56 38.85 -5.84
N PRO A 105 -11.90 38.99 -5.85
CA PRO A 105 -12.77 37.82 -6.00
C PRO A 105 -12.32 37.14 -7.27
N MET A 106 -11.70 35.97 -7.13
CA MET A 106 -11.31 35.13 -8.24
C MET A 106 -12.59 34.96 -9.05
N VAL A 107 -12.54 35.35 -10.33
CA VAL A 107 -13.76 35.54 -11.11
C VAL A 107 -14.56 34.24 -11.02
N PRO A 108 -15.84 34.29 -10.57
CA PRO A 108 -16.63 33.07 -10.31
C PRO A 108 -16.66 32.09 -11.48
N SER A 109 -16.45 32.58 -12.71
CA SER A 109 -16.34 31.80 -13.93
C SER A 109 -15.13 30.86 -13.97
N GLU A 110 -13.95 31.28 -13.52
CA GLU A 110 -12.73 30.45 -13.57
C GLU A 110 -12.83 29.28 -12.59
N LEU A 111 -13.32 29.53 -11.37
CA LEU A 111 -13.60 28.48 -10.38
C LEU A 111 -14.66 27.49 -10.86
N LYS A 112 -15.69 27.98 -11.53
CA LYS A 112 -16.76 27.14 -12.07
C LYS A 112 -16.24 26.19 -13.16
N ILE A 113 -15.33 26.67 -14.03
CA ILE A 113 -14.69 25.84 -15.07
C ILE A 113 -13.79 24.78 -14.42
N ILE A 114 -12.95 25.17 -13.45
CA ILE A 114 -12.05 24.23 -12.76
C ILE A 114 -12.84 23.13 -12.03
N ASN A 115 -13.94 23.48 -11.36
CA ASN A 115 -14.79 22.50 -10.69
C ASN A 115 -15.46 21.54 -11.67
N GLN A 116 -15.94 22.02 -12.82
CA GLN A 116 -16.52 21.16 -13.85
C GLN A 116 -15.50 20.18 -14.42
N ASP A 117 -14.27 20.63 -14.68
CA ASP A 117 -13.19 19.76 -15.14
C ASP A 117 -12.78 18.74 -14.08
N PHE A 118 -12.80 19.12 -12.80
CA PHE A 118 -12.53 18.21 -11.69
C PHE A 118 -13.59 17.10 -11.59
N GLU A 119 -14.87 17.46 -11.64
CA GLU A 119 -15.98 16.49 -11.63
C GLU A 119 -15.91 15.52 -12.82
N ARG A 120 -15.54 16.02 -14.01
CA ARG A 120 -15.34 15.19 -15.20
C ARG A 120 -14.23 14.16 -14.99
N ARG A 121 -13.06 14.60 -14.48
CA ARG A 121 -11.92 13.70 -14.22
C ARG A 121 -12.25 12.68 -13.15
N ASN A 122 -12.95 13.07 -12.08
CA ASN A 122 -13.38 12.14 -11.04
C ASN A 122 -14.33 11.07 -11.58
N SER A 123 -15.28 11.46 -12.45
CA SER A 123 -16.20 10.52 -13.08
C SER A 123 -15.47 9.54 -14.01
N GLU A 124 -14.48 10.02 -14.77
CA GLU A 124 -13.65 9.16 -15.63
C GLU A 124 -12.79 8.19 -14.80
N LEU A 125 -12.18 8.67 -13.71
CA LEU A 125 -11.42 7.84 -12.78
C LEU A 125 -12.32 6.79 -12.11
N GLY A 126 -13.54 7.15 -11.72
CA GLY A 126 -14.52 6.20 -11.17
C GLY A 126 -14.80 5.05 -12.12
N LYS A 127 -15.05 5.33 -13.41
CA LYS A 127 -15.26 4.29 -14.43
C LYS A 127 -14.03 3.39 -14.63
N ARG A 128 -12.82 3.96 -14.61
CA ARG A 128 -11.58 3.19 -14.71
C ARG A 128 -11.36 2.28 -13.49
N ILE A 129 -11.74 2.74 -12.30
CA ILE A 129 -11.66 1.92 -11.08
C ILE A 129 -12.62 0.73 -11.19
N GLU A 130 -13.86 0.96 -11.60
CA GLU A 130 -14.86 -0.10 -11.78
C GLU A 130 -14.40 -1.15 -12.80
N GLN A 131 -13.87 -0.72 -13.96
CA GLN A 131 -13.29 -1.63 -14.96
C GLN A 131 -12.13 -2.47 -14.41
N LEU A 132 -11.22 -1.86 -13.65
CA LEU A 132 -10.10 -2.57 -13.04
C LEU A 132 -10.55 -3.58 -11.97
N GLU A 133 -11.63 -3.28 -11.25
CA GLU A 133 -12.22 -4.22 -10.29
C GLU A 133 -12.85 -5.44 -10.97
N GLU A 134 -13.53 -5.23 -12.11
CA GLU A 134 -14.05 -6.32 -12.95
C GLU A 134 -12.93 -7.19 -13.54
N GLU A 135 -11.89 -6.59 -14.13
CA GLU A 135 -10.74 -7.32 -14.68
C GLU A 135 -10.04 -8.15 -13.60
N LYS A 136 -9.87 -7.58 -12.39
CA LYS A 136 -9.28 -8.28 -11.26
C LYS A 136 -10.11 -9.50 -10.83
N MET A 137 -11.43 -9.38 -10.81
CA MET A 137 -12.34 -10.49 -10.50
C MET A 137 -12.21 -11.61 -11.53
N GLN A 138 -12.19 -11.26 -12.83
CA GLN A 138 -12.05 -12.23 -13.91
C GLN A 138 -10.71 -12.98 -13.85
N LEU A 139 -9.61 -12.26 -13.67
CA LEU A 139 -8.28 -12.87 -13.50
C LEU A 139 -8.21 -13.78 -12.27
N GLY A 140 -8.91 -13.43 -11.19
CA GLY A 140 -9.04 -14.29 -10.01
C GLY A 140 -9.67 -15.65 -10.35
N LEU A 141 -10.77 -15.64 -11.11
CA LEU A 141 -11.44 -16.85 -11.57
C LEU A 141 -10.54 -17.70 -12.47
N ASP A 142 -9.83 -17.08 -13.42
CA ASP A 142 -8.92 -17.79 -14.33
C ASP A 142 -7.79 -18.50 -13.58
N VAL A 143 -7.24 -17.86 -12.55
CA VAL A 143 -6.22 -18.47 -11.68
C VAL A 143 -6.77 -19.69 -10.95
N ASP A 144 -7.98 -19.63 -10.43
CA ASP A 144 -8.61 -20.76 -9.74
C ASP A 144 -8.91 -21.92 -10.70
N VAL A 145 -9.35 -21.63 -11.93
CA VAL A 145 -9.55 -22.63 -12.99
C VAL A 145 -8.22 -23.32 -13.33
N GLN A 146 -7.16 -22.56 -13.60
CA GLN A 146 -5.84 -23.13 -13.90
C GLN A 146 -5.31 -23.99 -12.75
N LYS A 147 -5.53 -23.57 -11.51
CA LYS A 147 -5.15 -24.33 -10.32
C LYS A 147 -5.92 -25.65 -10.21
N LEU A 148 -7.20 -25.66 -10.56
CA LEU A 148 -8.02 -26.87 -10.59
C LEU A 148 -7.53 -27.85 -11.67
N GLU A 149 -7.24 -27.36 -12.88
CA GLU A 149 -6.72 -28.17 -13.97
C GLU A 149 -5.36 -28.78 -13.64
N ALA A 150 -4.43 -27.98 -13.11
CA ALA A 150 -3.11 -28.45 -12.68
C ALA A 150 -3.21 -29.56 -11.61
N ASN A 151 -4.14 -29.42 -10.67
CA ASN A 151 -4.40 -30.44 -9.66
C ASN A 151 -4.94 -31.75 -10.26
N LYS A 152 -5.81 -31.67 -11.28
CA LYS A 152 -6.34 -32.84 -11.99
C LYS A 152 -5.24 -33.56 -12.76
N ILE A 153 -4.39 -32.82 -13.47
CA ILE A 153 -3.24 -33.35 -14.20
C ILE A 153 -2.27 -34.04 -13.23
N ARG A 154 -1.96 -33.42 -12.09
CA ARG A 154 -1.09 -34.01 -11.06
C ARG A 154 -1.63 -35.34 -10.53
N LYS A 155 -2.94 -35.42 -10.24
CA LYS A 155 -3.57 -36.68 -9.79
C LYS A 155 -3.47 -37.77 -10.86
N GLY A 156 -3.73 -37.43 -12.13
CA GLY A 156 -3.59 -38.36 -13.24
C GLY A 156 -2.15 -38.86 -13.41
N LYS A 157 -1.16 -37.97 -13.31
CA LYS A 157 0.26 -38.31 -13.39
C LYS A 157 0.68 -39.29 -12.28
N ASN A 158 0.29 -39.02 -11.03
CA ASN A 158 0.63 -39.88 -9.90
C ASN A 158 0.07 -41.31 -10.09
N LYS A 159 -1.18 -41.42 -10.55
CA LYS A 159 -1.78 -42.73 -10.83
C LYS A 159 -1.04 -43.48 -11.95
N ALA A 160 -0.73 -42.79 -13.05
CA ALA A 160 0.03 -43.39 -14.15
C ALA A 160 1.44 -43.85 -13.72
N GLU A 161 2.06 -43.13 -12.78
CA GLU A 161 3.37 -43.48 -12.21
C GLU A 161 3.29 -44.71 -11.29
N GLU A 162 2.24 -44.81 -10.46
CA GLU A 162 1.94 -46.01 -9.66
C GLU A 162 1.69 -47.24 -10.55
N ASP A 163 0.83 -47.10 -11.57
CA ASP A 163 0.51 -48.17 -12.53
C ASP A 163 1.76 -48.64 -13.28
N LEU A 164 2.61 -47.71 -13.73
CA LEU A 164 3.89 -48.03 -14.36
C LEU A 164 4.85 -48.77 -13.39
N GLY A 165 4.87 -48.35 -12.12
CA GLY A 165 5.62 -49.01 -11.06
C GLY A 165 5.18 -50.46 -10.87
N SER A 166 3.87 -50.69 -10.77
CA SER A 166 3.25 -52.03 -10.67
C SER A 166 3.60 -52.89 -11.88
N LEU A 167 3.38 -52.39 -13.10
CA LEU A 167 3.69 -53.11 -14.34
C LEU A 167 5.17 -53.49 -14.44
N LYS A 168 6.06 -52.59 -14.01
CA LYS A 168 7.51 -52.85 -13.96
C LYS A 168 7.84 -53.97 -12.97
N THR A 169 7.14 -54.08 -11.85
CA THR A 169 7.33 -55.20 -10.90
C THR A 169 6.82 -56.52 -11.46
N ASP A 170 5.66 -56.53 -12.11
CA ASP A 170 5.09 -57.76 -12.67
C ASP A 170 5.89 -58.26 -13.86
N TYR A 171 6.37 -57.36 -14.71
CA TYR A 171 7.31 -57.71 -15.79
C TYR A 171 8.59 -58.38 -15.24
N LYS A 172 9.16 -57.85 -14.15
CA LYS A 172 10.34 -58.47 -13.50
C LYS A 172 10.03 -59.87 -12.98
N LYS A 173 8.87 -60.08 -12.35
CA LYS A 173 8.43 -61.40 -11.86
C LYS A 173 8.23 -62.38 -13.01
N LEU A 174 7.52 -61.98 -14.07
CA LEU A 174 7.27 -62.81 -15.24
C LEU A 174 8.58 -63.21 -15.94
N ARG A 175 9.51 -62.27 -16.09
CA ARG A 175 10.85 -62.54 -16.63
C ARG A 175 11.65 -63.53 -15.76
N LEU A 176 11.53 -63.45 -14.44
CA LEU A 176 12.14 -64.42 -13.52
C LEU A 176 11.49 -65.80 -13.71
N LEU A 177 10.16 -65.89 -13.70
CA LEU A 177 9.42 -67.15 -13.92
C LEU A 177 9.78 -67.81 -15.25
N MET A 178 9.86 -67.05 -16.35
CA MET A 178 10.28 -67.57 -17.66
C MET A 178 11.69 -68.18 -17.64
N ARG A 179 12.62 -67.65 -16.84
CA ARG A 179 13.94 -68.24 -16.63
C ARG A 179 13.86 -69.53 -15.83
N THR A 180 13.03 -69.59 -14.79
CA THR A 180 12.92 -70.77 -13.91
C THR A 180 12.21 -71.95 -14.57
N VAL A 181 11.15 -71.70 -15.35
CA VAL A 181 10.36 -72.76 -16.03
C VAL A 181 11.03 -73.21 -17.35
N GLY A 182 12.21 -72.68 -17.70
CA GLY A 182 12.93 -73.07 -18.92
C GLY A 182 12.28 -72.61 -20.23
N LEU A 183 11.23 -71.80 -20.15
CA LEU A 183 10.54 -71.18 -21.30
C LEU A 183 11.35 -70.08 -21.99
N GLY A 184 12.47 -69.67 -21.39
CA GLY A 184 13.47 -68.78 -21.99
C GLY A 184 14.34 -69.43 -23.07
N LYS A 185 13.90 -70.53 -23.68
CA LYS A 185 14.58 -71.13 -24.83
C LYS A 185 14.43 -70.23 -26.05
N THR A 186 15.54 -69.85 -26.69
CA THR A 186 15.49 -69.17 -27.98
C THR A 186 14.88 -70.10 -29.04
N SER A 187 14.27 -69.54 -30.09
CA SER A 187 13.69 -70.31 -31.21
C SER A 187 14.65 -71.39 -31.74
N GLU A 188 15.95 -71.14 -31.70
CA GLU A 188 17.00 -72.10 -32.09
C GLU A 188 17.07 -73.31 -31.15
N GLN A 189 16.98 -73.09 -29.83
CA GLN A 189 16.98 -74.18 -28.84
C GLN A 189 15.73 -75.07 -28.99
N TRP A 190 14.57 -74.49 -29.30
CA TRP A 190 13.36 -75.27 -29.63
C TRP A 190 13.50 -76.09 -30.90
N ARG A 191 14.14 -75.53 -31.95
CA ARG A 191 14.38 -76.25 -33.21
C ARG A 191 15.34 -77.42 -33.02
N GLN A 192 16.34 -77.25 -32.16
CA GLN A 192 17.34 -78.29 -31.87
C GLN A 192 16.71 -79.48 -31.13
N GLU A 193 15.87 -79.21 -30.13
CA GLU A 193 15.17 -80.22 -29.33
C GLU A 193 14.14 -81.01 -30.16
N ILE A 194 13.40 -80.34 -31.06
CA ILE A 194 12.48 -81.01 -32.01
C ILE A 194 13.25 -81.94 -32.96
N ASN A 195 14.45 -81.55 -33.40
CA ASN A 195 15.27 -82.40 -34.27
C ASN A 195 15.85 -83.61 -33.52
N GLU A 196 16.25 -83.44 -32.25
CA GLU A 196 16.70 -84.56 -31.41
C GLU A 196 15.59 -85.56 -31.11
N GLU A 197 14.36 -85.10 -30.85
CA GLU A 197 13.17 -85.97 -30.69
C GLU A 197 12.83 -86.72 -31.98
N LYS A 198 12.87 -86.05 -33.14
CA LYS A 198 12.65 -86.69 -34.46
C LYS A 198 13.67 -87.76 -34.80
N ASN A 199 14.87 -87.69 -34.24
CA ASN A 199 15.94 -88.67 -34.45
C ASN A 199 15.90 -89.83 -33.44
N LYS A 200 15.04 -89.76 -32.41
CA LYS A 200 14.83 -90.82 -31.42
C LYS A 200 13.63 -91.73 -31.76
N ALA A 201 12.74 -91.30 -32.65
CA ALA A 201 11.66 -92.09 -33.22
C ALA A 201 12.11 -92.82 -34.49
#